data_AF-A0A7K4LNC1-F1
#
_entry.id   AF-A0A7K4LNC1-F1
#
_cell.length_a   1.000
_cell.length_b   1.000
_cell.length_c   1.000
_cell.angle_alpha   90.00
_cell.angle_beta   90.00
_cell.angle_gamma   90.00
#
_symmetry.space_group_name_H-M   'P 1'
#
loop_
_entity.id
_entity.type
_entity.pdbx_description
1 polymer ?
#
loop_
_entity_poly.entity_id
_entity_poly.type
_entity_poly.pdbx_seq_one_letter_code
_entity_poly.pdbx_strand_id
1 'polypeptide(L)'
;LGHMERREEEDEEEEEEDGPERALAKSPLELTAADVYDISYVVGRDLLQLGGPGAPAALPRLQFRIVRVLEMLEALVSRGGSGSGAEPEPEPGGSAQQVGSHVLILQLGPDKMVIDLTDPDRPRFTLQELREVLQERNQLKAQLLVLQEELQCYK
;
A
#
# COMPACT_ATOMS: atom_id res chain seq x y z
N LEU A 1 49.89 33.72 -29.35
CA LEU A 1 49.41 34.52 -28.20
C LEU A 1 48.04 35.05 -28.62
N GLY A 2 46.93 34.35 -28.46
CA GLY A 2 46.51 33.60 -27.28
C GLY A 2 45.43 34.42 -26.58
N HIS A 3 44.17 34.23 -26.97
CA HIS A 3 43.05 34.25 -26.04
C HIS A 3 41.86 33.53 -26.68
N MET A 4 41.82 32.22 -26.40
CA MET A 4 40.56 31.53 -26.13
C MET A 4 39.96 32.16 -24.87
N GLU A 5 38.76 32.69 -24.97
CA GLU A 5 37.82 32.79 -23.85
C GLU A 5 36.55 32.11 -24.36
N ARG A 6 36.50 30.79 -24.12
CA ARG A 6 35.77 30.18 -23.02
C ARG A 6 34.27 30.19 -23.32
N ARG A 7 33.91 29.15 -24.08
CA ARG A 7 32.69 28.34 -23.95
C ARG A 7 31.94 28.64 -22.65
N GLU A 8 30.81 29.34 -22.77
CA GLU A 8 29.73 29.23 -21.81
C GLU A 8 28.91 28.02 -22.28
N GLU A 9 29.27 26.86 -21.73
CA GLU A 9 28.33 25.74 -21.60
C GLU A 9 27.21 26.28 -20.69
N GLU A 10 26.11 26.71 -21.30
CA GLU A 10 24.80 26.66 -20.65
C GLU A 10 24.48 25.17 -20.53
N ASP A 11 25.09 24.52 -19.53
CA ASP A 11 24.49 23.34 -18.95
C ASP A 11 23.20 23.84 -18.29
N GLU A 12 22.12 23.83 -19.07
CA GLU A 12 20.78 23.69 -18.53
C GLU A 12 20.79 22.37 -17.75
N GLU A 13 21.25 22.44 -16.50
CA GLU A 13 20.91 21.44 -15.49
C GLU A 13 19.39 21.50 -15.40
N GLU A 14 18.72 20.69 -16.23
CA GLU A 14 17.39 20.19 -15.93
C GLU A 14 17.51 19.49 -14.57
N GLU A 15 17.38 20.26 -13.49
CA GLU A 15 17.00 19.77 -12.18
C GLU A 15 15.56 19.22 -12.32
N GLU A 16 15.38 18.15 -13.10
CA GLU A 16 14.17 17.33 -13.08
C GLU A 16 14.16 16.59 -11.74
N GLU A 17 13.72 17.33 -10.73
CA GLU A 17 12.77 16.85 -9.73
C GLU A 17 13.21 15.55 -9.06
N ASP A 18 14.39 15.54 -8.43
CA ASP A 18 14.78 14.51 -7.44
C ASP A 18 14.04 14.72 -6.11
N GLY A 19 12.74 15.01 -6.21
CA GLY A 19 11.85 15.25 -5.09
C GLY A 19 11.16 13.97 -4.64
N PRO A 20 10.66 13.94 -3.39
CA PRO A 20 9.89 12.82 -2.86
C PRO A 20 8.58 12.55 -3.65
N GLU A 21 8.20 13.46 -4.56
CA GLU A 21 7.05 13.33 -5.44
C GLU A 21 7.24 12.25 -6.53
N ARG A 22 8.48 11.88 -6.88
CA ARG A 22 8.75 10.79 -7.83
C ARG A 22 8.20 9.44 -7.38
N ALA A 23 8.12 9.21 -6.07
CA ALA A 23 7.57 7.99 -5.50
C ALA A 23 6.10 7.77 -5.93
N LEU A 24 5.34 8.83 -6.18
CA LEU A 24 3.95 8.76 -6.66
C LEU A 24 3.83 8.30 -8.12
N ALA A 25 4.89 8.47 -8.93
CA ALA A 25 4.91 8.06 -10.34
C ALA A 25 5.32 6.59 -10.55
N LYS A 26 5.82 5.92 -9.49
CA LYS A 26 6.28 4.53 -9.57
C LYS A 26 5.10 3.56 -9.72
N SER A 27 5.39 2.42 -10.35
CA SER A 27 4.45 1.31 -10.39
C SER A 27 4.15 0.83 -8.96
N PRO A 28 2.87 0.60 -8.58
CA PRO A 28 2.52 0.12 -7.24
C PRO A 28 3.20 -1.19 -6.83
N LEU A 29 3.63 -2.00 -7.80
CA LEU A 29 4.33 -3.27 -7.58
C LEU A 29 5.82 -3.10 -7.32
N GLU A 30 6.38 -1.93 -7.64
CA GLU A 30 7.80 -1.59 -7.51
C GLU A 30 8.06 -0.66 -6.32
N LEU A 31 7.00 -0.29 -5.59
CA LEU A 31 7.12 0.54 -4.39
C LEU A 31 7.96 -0.18 -3.34
N THR A 32 8.84 0.59 -2.70
CA THR A 32 9.65 0.21 -1.55
C THR A 32 9.19 0.95 -0.29
N ALA A 33 9.64 0.52 0.90
CA ALA A 33 9.30 1.22 2.14
C ALA A 33 9.79 2.67 2.13
N ALA A 34 10.93 2.93 1.48
CA ALA A 34 11.44 4.28 1.25
C ALA A 34 10.44 5.14 0.46
N ASP A 35 9.87 4.59 -0.61
CA ASP A 35 8.87 5.28 -1.42
C ASP A 35 7.61 5.62 -0.62
N VAL A 36 7.19 4.74 0.29
CA VAL A 36 6.04 5.01 1.17
C VAL A 36 6.34 6.15 2.14
N TYR A 37 7.58 6.26 2.63
CA TYR A 37 7.99 7.40 3.46
C TYR A 37 8.00 8.71 2.67
N ASP A 38 8.51 8.71 1.44
CA ASP A 38 8.50 9.89 0.56
C ASP A 38 7.06 10.35 0.26
N ILE A 39 6.17 9.40 -0.08
CA ILE A 39 4.74 9.66 -0.27
C ILE A 39 4.12 10.24 1.02
N SER A 40 4.44 9.66 2.18
CA SER A 40 3.92 10.13 3.47
C SER A 40 4.35 11.56 3.79
N TYR A 41 5.58 11.94 3.41
CA TYR A 41 6.10 13.28 3.58
C TYR A 41 5.34 14.30 2.71
N VAL A 42 5.16 14.00 1.42
CA VAL A 42 4.42 14.86 0.47
C VAL A 42 2.98 15.05 0.95
N VAL A 43 2.30 13.96 1.28
CA VAL A 43 0.92 14.00 1.78
C VAL A 43 0.82 14.75 3.10
N GLY A 44 1.77 14.55 4.02
CA GLY A 44 1.83 15.26 5.30
C GLY A 44 2.00 16.78 5.13
N ARG A 45 2.91 17.19 4.23
CA ARG A 45 3.13 18.60 3.86
C ARG A 45 1.84 19.25 3.34
N ASP A 46 1.13 18.56 2.44
CA ASP A 46 -0.09 19.10 1.83
C ASP A 46 -1.24 19.16 2.84
N LEU A 47 -1.38 18.16 3.71
CA LEU A 47 -2.36 18.18 4.81
C LEU A 47 -2.09 19.33 5.79
N LEU A 48 -0.82 19.66 6.07
CA LEU A 48 -0.45 20.80 6.90
C LEU A 48 -0.82 22.14 6.25
N GLN A 49 -0.62 22.27 4.94
CA GLN A 49 -1.05 23.47 4.19
C GLN A 49 -2.57 23.65 4.23
N LEU A 50 -3.33 22.55 4.18
CA LEU A 50 -4.79 22.56 4.33
C LEU A 50 -5.26 22.82 5.77
N GLY A 51 -4.38 22.60 6.77
CA GLY A 51 -4.66 22.71 8.20
C GLY A 51 -4.68 24.12 8.78
N GLY A 52 -4.79 25.16 7.94
CA GLY A 52 -4.77 26.56 8.35
C GLY A 52 -6.00 27.03 9.16
N PRO A 53 -6.01 28.31 9.59
CA PRO A 53 -7.15 28.91 10.27
C PRO A 53 -8.41 28.83 9.39
N GLY A 54 -9.42 28.08 9.83
CA GLY A 54 -10.63 27.81 9.04
C GLY A 54 -10.68 26.41 8.40
N ALA A 55 -9.70 25.55 8.68
CA ALA A 55 -9.72 24.16 8.25
C ALA A 55 -11.00 23.43 8.72
N PRO A 56 -11.60 22.59 7.88
CA PRO A 56 -12.81 21.87 8.25
C PRO A 56 -12.52 20.90 9.40
N ALA A 57 -13.46 20.80 10.36
CA ALA A 57 -13.33 19.92 11.53
C ALA A 57 -13.19 18.42 11.15
N ALA A 58 -13.46 18.05 9.90
CA ALA A 58 -13.24 16.71 9.38
C ALA A 58 -11.76 16.42 9.01
N LEU A 59 -10.92 17.45 8.83
CA LEU A 59 -9.54 17.29 8.36
C LEU A 59 -8.68 16.42 9.29
N PRO A 60 -8.70 16.58 10.63
CA PRO A 60 -7.92 15.69 11.50
C PRO A 60 -8.39 14.23 11.40
N ARG A 61 -9.71 14.00 11.27
CA ARG A 61 -10.26 12.65 11.08
C ARG A 61 -9.79 12.04 9.76
N LEU A 62 -9.70 12.84 8.70
CA LEU A 62 -9.16 12.40 7.41
C LEU A 62 -7.66 12.11 7.51
N GLN A 63 -6.89 12.97 8.18
CA GLN A 63 -5.46 12.76 8.43
C GLN A 63 -5.20 11.39 9.10
N PHE A 64 -5.94 11.04 10.15
CA PHE A 64 -5.79 9.73 10.80
C PHE A 64 -6.12 8.54 9.87
N ARG A 65 -7.14 8.68 9.02
CA ARG A 65 -7.46 7.64 8.02
C ARG A 65 -6.36 7.49 6.99
N ILE A 66 -5.77 8.60 6.54
CA ILE A 66 -4.66 8.60 5.58
C ILE A 66 -3.42 7.94 6.20
N VAL A 67 -3.07 8.29 7.44
CA VAL A 67 -1.97 7.63 8.17
C VAL A 67 -2.20 6.13 8.24
N ARG A 68 -3.43 5.69 8.54
CA ARG A 68 -3.77 4.26 8.57
C ARG A 68 -3.58 3.58 7.22
N VAL A 69 -3.95 4.23 6.11
CA VAL A 69 -3.73 3.69 4.76
C VAL A 69 -2.25 3.59 4.42
N LEU A 70 -1.44 4.58 4.81
CA LEU A 70 0.00 4.58 4.60
C LEU A 70 0.70 3.47 5.41
N GLU A 71 0.29 3.24 6.67
CA GLU A 71 0.76 2.11 7.48
C GLU A 71 0.45 0.75 6.82
N MET A 72 -0.76 0.61 6.27
CA MET A 72 -1.15 -0.61 5.56
C MET A 72 -0.32 -0.81 4.29
N LEU A 73 -0.04 0.26 3.56
CA LEU A 73 0.80 0.24 2.37
C LEU A 73 2.24 -0.16 2.70
N GLU A 74 2.83 0.43 3.73
CA GLU A 74 4.17 0.08 4.22
C GLU A 74 4.28 -1.40 4.60
N ALA A 75 3.27 -1.93 5.31
CA ALA A 75 3.23 -3.35 5.68
C ALA A 75 3.16 -4.28 4.46
N LEU A 76 2.42 -3.90 3.41
CA LEU A 76 2.33 -4.67 2.17
C LEU A 76 3.66 -4.66 1.42
N VAL A 77 4.31 -3.49 1.33
CA VAL A 77 5.57 -3.32 0.63
C VAL A 77 6.74 -3.98 1.35
N SER A 78 6.84 -3.81 2.66
CA SER A 78 7.92 -4.40 3.50
C SER A 78 7.88 -5.93 3.51
N ARG A 79 6.68 -6.51 3.35
CA ARG A 79 6.48 -7.96 3.31
C ARG A 79 6.60 -8.55 1.90
N GLY A 80 6.42 -7.73 0.86
CA GLY A 80 6.70 -8.08 -0.53
C GLY A 80 8.19 -8.17 -0.85
N GLY A 81 9.04 -7.40 -0.14
CA GLY A 81 10.50 -7.46 -0.28
C GLY A 81 11.20 -8.55 0.56
N SER A 82 10.55 -9.04 1.62
CA SER A 82 11.13 -10.02 2.56
C SER A 82 10.68 -11.47 2.30
N GLY A 83 10.78 -11.92 1.05
CA GLY A 83 10.58 -13.32 0.65
C GLY A 83 11.71 -14.26 1.09
N SER A 84 12.20 -14.17 2.33
CA SER A 84 13.08 -15.19 2.93
C SER A 84 12.53 -15.58 4.30
N GLY A 85 12.20 -16.87 4.40
CA GLY A 85 11.33 -17.43 5.43
C GLY A 85 11.81 -17.26 6.87
N ALA A 86 10.83 -17.00 7.72
CA ALA A 86 10.78 -17.48 9.10
C ALA A 86 9.32 -17.41 9.55
N GLU A 87 8.63 -18.56 9.51
CA GLU A 87 7.37 -18.76 10.23
C GLU A 87 7.63 -18.72 11.74
N PRO A 88 6.80 -18.03 12.53
CA PRO A 88 6.54 -18.42 13.91
C PRO A 88 5.19 -19.16 13.98
N GLU A 89 5.23 -20.39 14.47
CA GLU A 89 4.07 -21.24 14.72
C GLU A 89 3.01 -20.58 15.62
N PRO A 90 1.70 -20.75 15.36
CA PRO A 90 0.65 -20.35 16.29
C PRO A 90 0.17 -21.53 17.16
N GLU A 91 0.29 -21.37 18.48
CA GLU A 91 -0.29 -22.22 19.53
C GLU A 91 -1.84 -22.24 19.47
N PRO A 92 -2.51 -23.40 19.73
CA PRO A 92 -3.97 -23.49 19.66
C PRO A 92 -4.60 -23.32 21.05
N GLY A 93 -5.50 -22.36 21.23
CA GLY A 93 -6.31 -22.30 22.45
C GLY A 93 -7.29 -21.14 22.52
N GLY A 94 -8.59 -21.42 22.39
CA GLY A 94 -9.63 -20.44 22.69
C GLY A 94 -11.02 -20.88 22.20
N SER A 95 -11.73 -21.61 23.04
CA SER A 95 -13.10 -22.08 22.84
C SER A 95 -14.09 -20.94 22.52
N ALA A 96 -14.66 -20.95 21.31
CA ALA A 96 -15.76 -20.08 20.92
C ALA A 96 -17.09 -20.63 21.46
N GLN A 97 -17.67 -19.97 22.48
CA GLN A 97 -19.01 -20.31 22.95
C GLN A 97 -20.04 -19.58 22.09
N GLN A 98 -20.78 -20.37 21.31
CA GLN A 98 -21.82 -19.94 20.41
C GLN A 98 -23.11 -19.68 21.20
N VAL A 99 -23.62 -18.44 21.16
CA VAL A 99 -25.00 -18.13 21.56
C VAL A 99 -25.62 -17.26 20.46
N GLY A 100 -26.74 -17.74 19.92
CA GLY A 100 -27.36 -17.20 18.70
C GLY A 100 -27.97 -15.82 18.90
N SER A 101 -27.51 -14.86 18.10
CA SER A 101 -28.28 -14.12 17.08
C SER A 101 -27.34 -13.07 16.48
N HIS A 102 -26.71 -13.45 15.35
CA HIS A 102 -25.94 -12.61 14.40
C HIS A 102 -25.00 -11.52 14.94
N VAL A 103 -24.29 -11.75 16.05
CA VAL A 103 -23.17 -10.89 16.47
C VAL A 103 -22.01 -11.78 16.94
N LEU A 104 -20.87 -11.68 16.27
CA LEU A 104 -19.61 -12.24 16.79
C LEU A 104 -19.01 -11.21 17.75
N ILE A 105 -18.85 -11.59 19.02
CA ILE A 105 -18.10 -10.79 19.98
C ILE A 105 -16.67 -11.34 20.01
N LEU A 106 -15.75 -10.69 19.29
CA LEU A 106 -14.33 -10.94 19.41
C LEU A 106 -13.80 -10.16 20.62
N GLN A 107 -13.29 -10.86 21.63
CA GLN A 107 -12.81 -10.26 22.87
C GLN A 107 -11.37 -9.79 22.71
N LEU A 108 -11.17 -8.56 22.24
CA LEU A 108 -9.86 -7.90 22.19
C LEU A 108 -9.91 -6.62 23.04
N GLY A 109 -9.71 -6.75 24.35
CA GLY A 109 -9.58 -5.62 25.28
C GLY A 109 -10.89 -4.91 25.66
N PRO A 110 -10.81 -3.82 26.46
CA PRO A 110 -11.95 -3.16 27.07
C PRO A 110 -12.85 -2.34 26.12
N ASP A 111 -12.52 -2.25 24.83
CA ASP A 111 -13.38 -1.65 23.80
C ASP A 111 -14.01 -2.76 22.94
N LYS A 112 -15.26 -3.07 23.22
CA LYS A 112 -16.02 -4.09 22.48
C LYS A 112 -16.47 -3.49 21.14
N MET A 113 -15.80 -3.83 20.04
CA MET A 113 -16.34 -3.60 18.70
C MET A 113 -17.49 -4.58 18.44
N VAL A 114 -18.71 -4.06 18.29
CA VAL A 114 -19.86 -4.81 17.79
C VAL A 114 -19.72 -4.91 16.27
N ILE A 115 -19.55 -6.13 15.75
CA ILE A 115 -19.44 -6.38 14.30
C ILE A 115 -20.83 -6.76 13.78
N ASP A 116 -21.44 -5.89 12.99
CA ASP A 116 -22.67 -6.21 12.25
C ASP A 116 -22.34 -7.14 11.09
N LEU A 117 -22.92 -8.34 11.08
CA LEU A 117 -22.71 -9.35 10.04
C LEU A 117 -23.57 -9.09 8.79
N THR A 118 -24.47 -8.11 8.83
CA THR A 118 -25.45 -7.76 7.78
C THR A 118 -25.00 -6.56 6.94
N ASP A 119 -23.93 -5.88 7.34
CA ASP A 119 -23.39 -4.71 6.63
C ASP A 119 -22.86 -5.11 5.23
N PRO A 120 -23.44 -4.56 4.14
CA PRO A 120 -23.01 -4.85 2.78
C PRO A 120 -21.59 -4.34 2.46
N ASP A 121 -21.11 -3.33 3.17
CA ASP A 121 -19.77 -2.75 3.01
C ASP A 121 -18.73 -3.42 3.94
N ARG A 122 -19.16 -4.41 4.74
CA ARG A 122 -18.27 -5.17 5.61
C ARG A 122 -17.24 -5.94 4.76
N PRO A 123 -15.94 -5.83 5.04
CA PRO A 123 -14.93 -6.64 4.38
C PRO A 123 -15.22 -8.13 4.63
N ARG A 124 -15.58 -8.85 3.55
CA ARG A 124 -15.98 -10.27 3.58
C ARG A 124 -14.79 -11.22 3.52
N PHE A 125 -13.63 -10.69 3.15
CA PHE A 125 -12.39 -11.43 3.02
C PHE A 125 -11.35 -10.86 3.98
N THR A 126 -10.55 -11.75 4.54
CA THR A 126 -9.29 -11.41 5.18
C THR A 126 -8.28 -10.96 4.13
N LEU A 127 -7.27 -10.19 4.54
CA LEU A 127 -6.16 -9.81 3.65
C LEU A 127 -5.40 -11.02 3.10
N GLN A 128 -5.40 -12.13 3.84
CA GLN A 128 -4.77 -13.39 3.43
C GLN A 128 -5.50 -13.98 2.22
N GLU A 129 -6.83 -14.11 2.29
CA GLU A 129 -7.65 -14.63 1.18
C GLU A 129 -7.54 -13.74 -0.06
N LEU A 130 -7.52 -12.41 0.12
CA LEU A 130 -7.33 -11.49 -1.00
C LEU A 130 -5.96 -11.68 -1.66
N ARG A 131 -4.91 -11.88 -0.86
CA ARG A 131 -3.56 -12.17 -1.36
C ARG A 131 -3.51 -13.47 -2.15
N GLU A 132 -4.10 -14.54 -1.63
CA GLU A 132 -4.17 -15.85 -2.27
C GLU A 132 -4.85 -15.75 -3.64
N VAL A 133 -6.01 -15.10 -3.70
CA VAL A 133 -6.75 -14.90 -4.96
C VAL A 133 -5.95 -14.07 -5.97
N LEU A 134 -5.24 -13.03 -5.51
CA LEU A 134 -4.41 -12.20 -6.39
C LEU A 134 -3.20 -12.97 -6.92
N GLN A 135 -2.55 -13.78 -6.08
CA GLN A 135 -1.43 -14.63 -6.47
C GLN A 135 -1.88 -15.68 -7.49
N GLU A 136 -2.98 -16.38 -7.24
CA GLU A 136 -3.56 -17.35 -8.16
C GLU A 136 -3.89 -16.71 -9.51
N ARG A 137 -4.56 -15.54 -9.50
CA ARG A 137 -4.86 -14.79 -10.72
C ARG A 137 -3.61 -14.40 -11.51
N ASN A 138 -2.54 -13.99 -10.84
CA ASN A 138 -1.28 -13.64 -11.51
C ASN A 138 -0.60 -14.87 -12.10
N GLN A 139 -0.62 -16.00 -11.40
CA GLN A 139 -0.03 -17.25 -11.87
C GLN A 139 -0.78 -17.80 -13.09
N LEU A 140 -2.11 -17.78 -13.07
CA LEU A 140 -2.95 -18.13 -14.21
C LEU A 140 -2.70 -17.20 -15.41
N LYS A 141 -2.53 -15.90 -15.17
CA LYS A 141 -2.22 -14.94 -16.23
C LYS A 141 -0.86 -15.23 -16.89
N ALA A 142 0.16 -15.58 -16.11
CA ALA A 142 1.47 -15.97 -16.64
C ALA A 142 1.38 -17.26 -17.47
N GLN A 143 0.67 -18.27 -16.99
CA GLN A 143 0.44 -19.52 -17.74
C GLN A 143 -0.31 -19.27 -19.06
N LEU A 144 -1.35 -18.42 -19.03
CA LEU A 144 -2.08 -18.04 -20.23
C LEU A 144 -1.18 -17.33 -21.25
N LEU A 145 -0.28 -16.47 -20.81
CA LEU A 145 0.67 -15.78 -21.70
C LEU A 145 1.58 -16.80 -22.40
N VAL A 146 2.18 -17.72 -21.65
CA VAL A 146 3.07 -18.77 -22.20
C VAL A 146 2.31 -19.65 -23.20
N LEU A 147 1.11 -20.11 -22.85
CA LEU A 147 0.30 -20.94 -23.75
C LEU A 147 -0.11 -20.17 -25.03
N GLN A 148 -0.38 -18.87 -24.92
CA GLN A 148 -0.65 -18.02 -26.08
C GLN A 148 0.57 -17.87 -26.98
N GLU A 149 1.77 -17.72 -26.42
CA GLU A 149 3.04 -17.69 -27.17
C GLU A 149 3.29 -19.03 -27.89
N GLU A 150 3.13 -20.15 -27.18
CA GLU A 150 3.28 -21.49 -27.77
C GLU A 150 2.30 -21.72 -28.93
N LEU A 151 1.03 -21.36 -28.76
CA LEU A 151 0.02 -21.47 -29.82
C LEU A 151 0.31 -20.56 -31.03
N GLN A 152 0.95 -19.40 -30.83
CA GLN A 152 1.35 -18.52 -31.93
C GLN A 152 2.45 -19.15 -32.81
N CYS A 153 3.33 -19.99 -32.23
CA CYS A 153 4.36 -20.70 -32.97
C CYS A 153 3.83 -21.81 -33.90
N TYR A 154 2.56 -22.19 -33.77
CA TYR A 154 1.91 -23.21 -34.61
C TYR A 154 1.06 -22.64 -35.76
N LYS A 155 1.12 -21.33 -36.02
CA LYS A 155 0.42 -20.67 -37.15
C LYS A 155 1.25 -20.60 -38.42
#